data_AF-A0A7C2ZM06-F1
#
_entry.id   AF-A0A7C2ZM06-F1
#
_cell.length_a   1.000
_cell.length_b   1.000
_cell.length_c   1.000
_cell.angle_alpha   90.00
_cell.angle_beta   90.00
_cell.angle_gamma   90.00
#
_symmetry.space_group_name_H-M   'P 1'
#
loop_
_entity.id
_entity.type
_entity.pdbx_description
1 polymer ?
#
loop_
_entity_poly.entity_id
_entity_poly.type
_entity_poly.pdbx_seq_one_letter_code
_entity_poly.pdbx_strand_id
1 'polypeptide(L)' 'MATNPSDIGRLLASLRKEKVRRCEECGREFTTKGRGRYCSKQCAWRVRKRRYRQRRKDQAQTDAAEG' A
#
# COMPACT_ATOMS: atom_id res chain seq x y z
N MET A 1 35.31 3.64 -6.73
CA MET A 1 34.32 4.23 -5.79
C MET A 1 33.12 3.29 -5.74
N ALA A 2 32.91 2.59 -4.63
CA ALA A 2 31.82 1.64 -4.49
C ALA A 2 30.52 2.39 -4.26
N THR A 3 29.73 2.64 -5.32
CA THR A 3 28.32 2.94 -5.15
C THR A 3 27.66 1.65 -4.68
N ASN A 4 27.42 1.54 -3.38
CA ASN A 4 26.72 0.40 -2.80
C ASN A 4 25.42 0.18 -3.61
N PRO A 5 25.04 -1.07 -3.94
CA PRO A 5 23.80 -1.35 -4.66
C PRO A 5 22.57 -0.63 -4.06
N SER A 6 22.58 -0.39 -2.74
CA SER A 6 21.56 0.38 -2.03
C SER A 6 21.49 1.85 -2.45
N ASP A 7 22.62 2.50 -2.71
CA ASP A 7 22.68 3.90 -3.13
C ASP A 7 22.22 4.05 -4.59
N ILE A 8 22.58 3.10 -5.45
CA ILE A 8 22.03 3.01 -6.81
C ILE A 8 20.50 2.88 -6.74
N GLY A 9 19.98 2.03 -5.85
CA GLY A 9 18.55 1.87 -5.63
C GLY A 9 17.85 3.17 -5.19
N ARG A 10 18.48 3.93 -4.28
CA ARG A 10 17.97 5.24 -3.83
C ARG A 10 17.99 6.26 -4.97
N LEU A 11 19.07 6.34 -5.74
CA LEU A 11 19.19 7.20 -6.93
C LEU A 11 18.10 6.91 -7.96
N LEU A 12 17.91 5.64 -8.32
CA LEU A 12 16.86 5.22 -9.25
C LEU A 12 15.45 5.53 -8.72
N ALA A 13 15.24 5.45 -7.40
CA ALA A 13 13.96 5.82 -6.79
C ALA A 13 13.67 7.32 -6.88
N SER A 14 14.69 8.17 -6.73
CA SER A 14 14.58 9.63 -6.87
C SER A 14 14.27 10.09 -8.29
N LEU A 15 14.71 9.33 -9.30
CA LEU A 15 14.43 9.61 -10.72
C LEU A 15 13.03 9.16 -11.19
N ARG A 16 12.19 8.60 -10.31
CA ARG A 16 10.85 8.13 -10.70
C ARG A 16 9.94 9.29 -11.06
N LYS A 17 9.44 9.28 -12.30
CA LYS A 17 8.42 10.20 -12.79
C LYS A 17 7.10 10.01 -12.03
N GLU A 18 6.43 11.13 -11.83
CA GLU A 18 5.07 11.19 -11.29
C GLU A 18 4.07 10.54 -12.25
N LYS A 19 3.11 9.80 -11.69
CA LYS A 19 2.03 9.16 -12.45
C LYS A 19 0.70 9.44 -11.78
N VAL A 20 -0.31 9.77 -12.58
CA VAL A 20 -1.69 9.88 -12.12
C VAL A 20 -2.26 8.47 -11.95
N ARG A 21 -2.93 8.22 -10.82
CA ARG A 21 -3.62 6.97 -10.50
C ARG A 21 -4.97 7.27 -9.84
N ARG A 22 -5.87 6.30 -9.84
CA ARG A 22 -7.13 6.35 -9.08
C ARG A 22 -6.98 5.66 -7.74
N CYS A 23 -7.53 6.27 -6.70
CA CYS A 23 -7.50 5.74 -5.35
C CYS A 23 -8.39 4.50 -5.24
N GLU A 24 -7.84 3.37 -4.80
CA GLU A 24 -8.60 2.12 -4.65
C GLU A 24 -9.71 2.20 -3.58
N GLU A 25 -9.65 3.16 -2.66
CA GLU A 25 -10.66 3.32 -1.58
C GLU A 25 -11.74 4.37 -1.89
N CYS A 26 -11.44 5.42 -2.66
CA CYS A 26 -12.41 6.50 -2.91
C CYS A 26 -12.54 6.93 -4.36
N GLY A 27 -11.87 6.28 -5.30
CA GLY A 27 -11.99 6.55 -6.75
C GLY A 27 -11.31 7.82 -7.25
N ARG A 28 -10.96 8.77 -6.35
CA ARG A 28 -10.33 10.05 -6.72
C ARG A 28 -8.99 9.87 -7.42
N GLU A 29 -8.75 10.70 -8.42
CA GLU A 29 -7.47 10.79 -9.13
C GLU A 29 -6.44 11.51 -8.26
N PHE A 30 -5.21 11.00 -8.25
CA PHE A 30 -4.11 11.54 -7.48
C PHE A 30 -2.76 11.22 -8.14
N THR A 31 -1.77 12.07 -7.87
CA THR A 31 -0.41 11.91 -8.41
C THR A 31 0.48 11.16 -7.42
N THR A 32 1.29 10.21 -7.90
CA THR A 32 2.24 9.45 -7.07
C THR A 32 3.57 9.21 -7.76
N LYS A 33 4.68 9.28 -7.01
CA LYS A 33 6.06 8.98 -7.45
C LYS A 33 6.43 7.49 -7.32
N GLY A 34 5.45 6.59 -7.40
CA GLY A 34 5.70 5.16 -7.22
C GLY A 34 4.46 4.27 -7.33
N ARG A 35 4.41 3.23 -6.48
CA ARG A 35 3.34 2.24 -6.44
C ARG A 35 2.22 2.61 -5.45
N GLY A 36 2.00 3.91 -5.21
CA GLY A 36 0.92 4.38 -4.36
C GLY A 36 -0.44 3.88 -4.86
N ARG A 37 -1.28 3.39 -3.93
CA ARG A 37 -2.64 2.88 -4.22
C ARG A 37 -3.75 3.77 -3.69
N TYR A 38 -3.41 4.70 -2.80
CA TYR A 38 -4.38 5.55 -2.10
C TYR A 38 -3.95 7.02 -2.19
N CYS A 39 -4.92 7.90 -2.40
CA CYS A 39 -4.69 9.34 -2.49
C CYS A 39 -4.28 9.99 -1.17
N SER A 40 -4.53 9.34 -0.03
CA SER A 40 -4.25 9.88 1.30
C SER A 40 -3.97 8.79 2.33
N LYS A 41 -3.28 9.18 3.42
CA LYS A 41 -3.05 8.32 4.58
C LYS A 41 -4.38 7.81 5.19
N GLN A 42 -5.42 8.65 5.17
CA GLN A 42 -6.75 8.28 5.65
C GLN A 42 -7.37 7.13 4.83
N CYS A 43 -7.28 7.20 3.51
CA CYS A 43 -7.76 6.11 2.63
C CYS A 43 -6.97 4.82 2.87
N ALA A 44 -5.65 4.92 3.00
CA ALA A 44 -4.81 3.76 3.33
C ALA A 44 -5.17 3.15 4.69
N TRP A 45 -5.45 3.98 5.69
CA TRP A 45 -5.82 3.52 7.03
C TRP A 45 -7.19 2.82 7.05
N ARG A 46 -8.19 3.36 6.34
CA ARG A 46 -9.52 2.72 6.22
C ARG A 46 -9.42 1.30 5.67
N VAL A 47 -8.65 1.11 4.60
CA VAL A 47 -8.42 -0.23 4.02
C VAL A 47 -7.66 -1.14 4.98
N ARG A 48 -6.58 -0.64 5.61
CA ARG A 48 -5.81 -1.41 6.60
C ARG A 48 -6.70 -1.87 7.75
N LYS A 49 -7.54 -0.98 8.29
CA LYS A 49 -8.48 -1.27 9.38
C LYS A 49 -9.53 -2.31 8.95
N ARG A 50 -10.09 -2.18 7.74
CA ARG A 50 -11.04 -3.16 7.18
C ARG A 50 -10.41 -4.54 7.06
N ARG A 51 -9.21 -4.64 6.47
CA ARG A 51 -8.47 -5.91 6.32
C ARG A 51 -8.12 -6.54 7.66
N TYR A 52 -7.70 -5.75 8.65
CA TYR A 52 -7.43 -6.26 9.99
C TYR A 52 -8.67 -6.87 10.64
N ARG A 53 -9.82 -6.18 10.55
CA ARG A 53 -11.10 -6.70 11.06
C ARG A 53 -11.54 -7.96 10.33
N GLN A 54 -11.38 -8.01 9.01
CA GLN A 54 -11.74 -9.18 8.21
C GLN A 54 -10.89 -10.40 8.59
N ARG A 55 -9.56 -10.26 8.64
CA ARG A 55 -8.67 -11.34 9.09
C ARG A 55 -9.00 -11.88 10.47
N ARG A 56 -9.42 -11.01 11.40
CA ARG A 56 -9.87 -11.46 12.73
C ARG A 56 -11.17 -12.26 12.70
N LYS A 57 -12.11 -11.90 11.82
CA LYS A 57 -13.34 -12.66 11.62
C LYS A 57 -13.04 -13.98 10.93
N ASP A 58 -12.20 -13.96 9.89
CA ASP A 58 -11.80 -15.17 9.16
C ASP A 58 -11.10 -16.15 10.10
N GLN A 59 -10.19 -15.68 10.96
CA GLN A 59 -9.53 -16.49 11.99
C GLN A 59 -10.54 -17.07 13.00
N ALA A 60 -11.43 -16.23 13.56
CA ALA A 60 -12.45 -16.72 14.48
C ALA A 60 -13.41 -17.72 13.81
N GLN A 61 -13.66 -17.57 12.51
CA GLN A 61 -14.49 -18.48 11.74
C GLN A 61 -13.77 -19.81 11.46
N THR A 62 -12.47 -19.79 11.17
CA THR A 62 -11.68 -21.03 11.04
C THR A 62 -11.58 -21.77 12.37
N ASP A 63 -11.33 -21.06 13.47
CA ASP A 63 -11.21 -21.66 14.80
C ASP A 63 -12.53 -22.30 15.27
N ALA A 64 -13.68 -21.74 14.88
CA ALA A 64 -15.00 -22.28 15.21
C ALA A 64 -15.47 -23.42 14.30
N ALA A 65 -14.83 -23.62 13.14
CA ALA A 65 -15.19 -24.69 12.20
C ALA A 65 -14.41 -25.98 12.46
N GLU A 66 -13.30 -25.93 13.20
CA GLU A 66 -12.39 -27.05 13.47
C GLU A 66 -12.49 -27.60 14.91
N GLY A 67 -13.43 -27.10 15.74
CA GLY A 67 -13.69 -27.55 17.12
C GLY A 67 -15.07 -28.15 17.29
#